data_AF-A0A352SXF2-F1
#
_entry.id   AF-A0A352SXF2-F1
#
_cell.length_a   1.000
_cell.length_b   1.000
_cell.length_c   1.000
_cell.angle_alpha   90.00
_cell.angle_beta   90.00
_cell.angle_gamma   90.00
#
_symmetry.space_group_name_H-M   'P 1'
#
loop_
_entity.id
_entity.type
_entity.pdbx_description
1 polymer ?
#
loop_
_entity_poly.entity_id
_entity_poly.type
_entity_poly.pdbx_seq_one_letter_code
_entity_poly.pdbx_strand_id
1 'polypeptide(L)'
;MNIKKTAACVCTAAIILSSVSPAYGEDLPSAPYKLPSETSDKKDETKDTSHMVLTADAAVKFGLEHNKSIELLDNKIRLALVASQNASKNSEDLKDAKKLLNDASNQLFDKGKQLSEGQEQVDNAKDLLSKGIAPMALTVPIPGIGEIPVQPGANILDTLIAAGVPSAMADSVASKVVEEAREQLGLKQDSIDEGRTAIYEAEKTLELKQEQFKEVMKDTSEKVGTKIDFNTVISLDANDAGKLMVTMAGVNLDVTRYAKEIYKNQIAMLIQKNYYDALYAEKIYFLKKTAMERGLKQYDMAKLSYENGMKAKDDMLLGKMYYDGTVIALNLAEANYKNALYELKKNMNLDMNTEITLTDSMQRDVTAESLEEGLKSGLTNRIEIQQILGQLTIYQLNEELLNSRAEYRNNSRALTEARLLKKGAEIELERTKTNLKSEISQSYETMVAAGKMLESSGELINNAEEVVRIARLKYEQGFGAENALLKQLNLQESSGTMAELIAAQEKLAEVEAQVAQIRYSYTMARIKYKNDSGILINK
;
A
#
# COMPACT_ATOMS: atom_id res chain seq x y z
N MET A 1 -42.67 1.42 18.83
CA MET A 1 -42.74 2.66 18.02
C MET A 1 -41.31 3.17 17.85
N ASN A 2 -40.77 3.11 16.62
CA ASN A 2 -39.44 3.56 16.09
C ASN A 2 -38.19 3.16 16.89
N ILE A 3 -37.24 2.28 16.48
CA ILE A 3 -36.66 1.86 15.19
C ILE A 3 -36.18 3.00 14.30
N LYS A 4 -34.87 3.32 14.37
CA LYS A 4 -33.95 3.36 13.21
C LYS A 4 -32.47 3.54 13.63
N LYS A 5 -31.71 2.47 13.39
CA LYS A 5 -30.36 2.38 12.78
C LYS A 5 -29.12 2.90 13.54
N THR A 6 -28.57 2.00 14.35
CA THR A 6 -27.14 1.72 14.53
C THR A 6 -26.67 0.72 13.46
N ALA A 7 -25.69 1.09 12.63
CA ALA A 7 -24.71 0.23 11.92
C ALA A 7 -24.11 0.96 10.71
N ALA A 8 -22.80 1.23 10.73
CA ALA A 8 -21.87 1.14 9.60
C ALA A 8 -20.54 1.84 9.97
N CYS A 9 -19.66 1.06 10.60
CA CYS A 9 -18.23 1.35 10.67
C CYS A 9 -17.63 0.82 9.36
N VAL A 10 -17.27 1.70 8.42
CA VAL A 10 -16.56 1.34 7.19
C VAL A 10 -15.46 2.38 6.93
N CYS A 11 -14.25 1.87 7.03
CA CYS A 11 -12.96 2.35 6.53
C CYS A 11 -12.98 3.57 5.62
N THR A 12 -12.58 4.73 6.14
CA THR A 12 -12.06 5.86 5.35
C THR A 12 -10.53 5.80 5.34
N ALA A 13 -9.98 5.14 4.32
CA ALA A 13 -8.62 5.40 3.87
C ALA A 13 -8.62 6.72 3.09
N ALA A 14 -8.29 7.82 3.77
CA ALA A 14 -8.04 9.11 3.16
C ALA A 14 -6.53 9.41 3.25
N ILE A 15 -5.85 9.25 2.13
CA ILE A 15 -4.49 9.75 1.89
C ILE A 15 -4.59 11.28 1.86
N ILE A 16 -4.12 11.95 2.91
CA ILE A 16 -3.92 13.40 2.90
C ILE A 16 -2.46 13.67 2.51
N LEU A 17 -2.27 13.87 1.20
CA LEU A 17 -1.18 14.66 0.63
C LEU A 17 -1.63 16.12 0.65
N SER A 18 -1.01 16.97 1.47
CA SER A 18 -0.74 18.38 1.16
C SER A 18 -0.17 19.13 2.37
N SER A 19 1.06 19.64 2.21
CA SER A 19 1.41 21.01 2.62
C SER A 19 2.83 21.36 2.17
N VAL A 20 2.99 21.65 0.88
CA VAL A 20 3.88 22.74 0.45
C VAL A 20 3.22 23.43 -0.74
N SER A 21 2.85 24.69 -0.59
CA SER A 21 2.59 25.60 -1.70
C SER A 21 3.29 26.92 -1.37
N PRO A 22 4.05 27.52 -2.30
CA PRO A 22 4.51 28.89 -2.15
C PRO A 22 3.41 29.87 -2.57
N ALA A 23 3.42 31.03 -1.93
CA ALA A 23 2.56 32.16 -2.21
C ALA A 23 2.85 32.76 -3.61
N TYR A 24 1.80 33.10 -4.35
CA TYR A 24 1.77 34.21 -5.30
C TYR A 24 0.36 34.83 -5.29
N GLY A 25 0.32 36.16 -5.29
CA GLY A 25 -0.86 36.99 -5.03
C GLY A 25 -1.75 37.30 -6.24
N GLU A 26 -2.92 37.82 -5.86
CA GLU A 26 -3.94 38.67 -6.52
C GLU A 26 -3.74 39.09 -7.99
N ASP A 27 -4.65 38.66 -8.88
CA ASP A 27 -5.76 39.47 -9.45
C ASP A 27 -6.49 38.71 -10.60
N LEU A 28 -7.83 38.73 -10.61
CA LEU A 28 -8.76 38.10 -11.58
C LEU A 28 -8.72 38.78 -12.98
N PRO A 29 -8.97 38.07 -14.12
CA PRO A 29 -10.36 37.88 -14.60
C PRO A 29 -10.67 36.60 -15.41
N SER A 30 -11.98 36.32 -15.52
CA SER A 30 -12.72 35.38 -16.40
C SER A 30 -11.95 34.50 -17.40
N ALA A 31 -12.23 33.19 -17.31
CA ALA A 31 -11.70 32.13 -18.17
C ALA A 31 -11.79 32.44 -19.68
N PRO A 32 -10.65 32.42 -20.40
CA PRO A 32 -10.64 32.55 -21.85
C PRO A 32 -10.08 31.28 -22.50
N TYR A 33 -10.76 30.13 -22.42
CA TYR A 33 -10.43 29.02 -23.33
C TYR A 33 -11.66 28.23 -23.77
N LYS A 34 -11.97 28.37 -25.07
CA LYS A 34 -12.87 27.52 -25.85
C LYS A 34 -12.17 26.18 -26.12
N LEU A 35 -12.93 25.09 -26.03
CA LEU A 35 -12.50 23.76 -26.49
C LEU A 35 -12.12 23.83 -27.97
N PRO A 36 -11.02 23.16 -28.41
CA PRO A 36 -10.66 23.12 -29.82
C PRO A 36 -11.72 22.40 -30.64
N SER A 37 -12.03 22.94 -31.81
CA SER A 37 -12.93 22.35 -32.80
C SER A 37 -12.37 21.07 -33.38
N GLU A 38 -13.22 20.04 -33.47
CA GLU A 38 -13.04 18.91 -34.37
C GLU A 38 -12.80 19.40 -35.80
N THR A 39 -11.64 19.07 -36.36
CA THR A 39 -11.42 18.59 -37.74
C THR A 39 -9.92 18.62 -38.08
N SER A 40 -9.34 17.44 -38.30
CA SER A 40 -8.69 17.07 -39.56
C SER A 40 -7.93 15.75 -39.42
N ASP A 41 -8.43 14.78 -40.17
CA ASP A 41 -7.69 13.76 -40.90
C ASP A 41 -6.41 13.18 -40.27
N LYS A 42 -6.61 12.08 -39.54
CA LYS A 42 -5.70 10.95 -39.63
C LYS A 42 -6.50 9.70 -39.99
N LYS A 43 -6.29 9.30 -41.25
CA LYS A 43 -6.42 7.99 -41.88
C LYS A 43 -7.16 6.93 -41.04
N ASP A 44 -8.25 6.43 -41.62
CA ASP A 44 -8.77 5.08 -41.41
C ASP A 44 -7.60 4.09 -41.29
N GLU A 45 -7.20 3.80 -40.05
CA GLU A 45 -6.65 2.51 -39.70
C GLU A 45 -7.86 1.58 -39.73
N THR A 46 -7.89 0.76 -40.78
CA THR A 46 -8.64 -0.49 -40.86
C THR A 46 -8.95 -1.00 -39.45
N LYS A 47 -10.23 -0.98 -39.07
CA LYS A 47 -10.75 -1.78 -37.95
C LYS A 47 -10.42 -3.23 -38.27
N ASP A 48 -9.22 -3.63 -37.91
CA ASP A 48 -8.83 -5.02 -37.82
C ASP A 48 -9.69 -5.56 -36.67
N THR A 49 -10.83 -6.16 -37.03
CA THR A 49 -11.63 -6.97 -36.12
C THR A 49 -10.78 -8.18 -35.77
N SER A 50 -9.77 -7.95 -34.92
CA SER A 50 -8.84 -8.94 -34.42
C SER A 50 -9.63 -9.91 -33.56
N HIS A 51 -10.13 -10.97 -34.19
CA HIS A 51 -10.74 -12.09 -33.50
C HIS A 51 -9.70 -12.74 -32.59
N MET A 52 -9.92 -12.68 -31.28
CA MET A 52 -8.96 -13.16 -30.29
C MET A 52 -9.38 -14.51 -29.73
N VAL A 53 -8.50 -15.50 -29.84
CA VAL A 53 -8.68 -16.81 -29.22
C VAL A 53 -7.98 -16.81 -27.87
N LEU A 54 -8.73 -17.07 -26.80
CA LEU A 54 -8.27 -16.88 -25.42
C LEU A 54 -8.37 -18.17 -24.60
N THR A 55 -7.27 -18.48 -23.90
CA THR A 55 -7.28 -19.33 -22.70
C THR A 55 -7.38 -18.45 -21.45
N ALA A 56 -7.67 -19.04 -20.29
CA ALA A 56 -7.71 -18.36 -19.00
C ALA A 56 -6.37 -17.68 -18.69
N ASP A 57 -5.25 -18.37 -18.94
CA ASP A 57 -3.91 -17.84 -18.72
C ASP A 57 -3.58 -16.68 -19.68
N ALA A 58 -3.99 -16.79 -20.95
CA ALA A 58 -3.81 -15.71 -21.93
C ALA A 58 -4.65 -14.48 -21.55
N ALA A 59 -5.88 -14.68 -21.08
CA ALA A 59 -6.76 -13.61 -20.61
C ALA A 59 -6.17 -12.90 -19.40
N VAL A 60 -5.66 -13.66 -18.41
CA VAL A 60 -4.97 -13.13 -17.23
C VAL A 60 -3.73 -12.33 -17.64
N LYS A 61 -2.87 -12.90 -18.47
CA LYS A 61 -1.65 -12.22 -18.93
C LYS A 61 -1.97 -10.89 -19.60
N PHE A 62 -2.88 -10.90 -20.58
CA PHE A 62 -3.30 -9.69 -21.28
C PHE A 62 -3.87 -8.64 -20.32
N GLY A 63 -4.79 -9.05 -19.44
CA GLY A 63 -5.45 -8.13 -18.51
C GLY A 63 -4.52 -7.55 -17.46
N LEU A 64 -3.44 -8.25 -17.07
CA LEU A 64 -2.39 -7.71 -16.21
C LEU A 64 -1.49 -6.71 -16.92
N GLU A 65 -1.10 -6.98 -18.17
CA GLU A 65 -0.25 -6.08 -18.97
C GLU A 65 -0.93 -4.73 -19.25
N HIS A 66 -2.26 -4.72 -19.36
CA HIS A 66 -3.05 -3.53 -19.70
C HIS A 66 -3.84 -2.96 -18.51
N ASN A 67 -3.54 -3.37 -17.27
CA ASN A 67 -4.31 -2.91 -16.12
C ASN A 67 -3.87 -1.52 -15.62
N LYS A 68 -4.74 -0.51 -15.79
CA LYS A 68 -4.50 0.85 -15.25
C LYS A 68 -4.37 0.90 -13.72
N SER A 69 -4.94 -0.06 -12.99
CA SER A 69 -4.79 -0.13 -11.53
C SER A 69 -3.37 -0.52 -11.10
N ILE A 70 -2.69 -1.33 -11.91
CA ILE A 70 -1.28 -1.69 -11.68
C ILE A 70 -0.38 -0.48 -11.93
N GLU A 71 -0.65 0.28 -13.00
CA GLU A 71 0.06 1.53 -13.30
C GLU A 71 -0.11 2.58 -12.18
N LEU A 72 -1.33 2.73 -11.65
CA LEU A 72 -1.60 3.59 -10.50
C LEU A 72 -0.79 3.16 -9.26
N LEU A 73 -0.63 1.85 -9.05
CA LEU A 73 0.14 1.32 -7.94
C LEU A 73 1.65 1.51 -8.14
N ASP A 74 2.14 1.45 -9.37
CA ASP A 74 3.51 1.82 -9.70
C ASP A 74 3.81 3.28 -9.39
N ASN A 75 2.86 4.18 -9.68
CA ASN A 75 2.95 5.57 -9.25
C ASN A 75 3.01 5.68 -7.71
N LYS A 76 2.15 4.97 -6.98
CA LYS A 76 2.19 4.94 -5.51
C LYS A 76 3.51 4.41 -4.96
N ILE A 77 4.13 3.40 -5.58
CA ILE A 77 5.45 2.90 -5.19
C ILE A 77 6.51 3.98 -5.41
N ARG A 78 6.48 4.71 -6.54
CA ARG A 78 7.40 5.82 -6.80
C ARG A 78 7.24 6.93 -5.76
N LEU A 79 6.01 7.28 -5.39
CA LEU A 79 5.74 8.25 -4.33
C LEU A 79 6.26 7.77 -2.96
N ALA A 80 6.05 6.49 -2.62
CA ALA A 80 6.59 5.90 -1.38
C ALA A 80 8.13 5.88 -1.37
N LEU A 81 8.76 5.66 -2.53
CA LEU A 81 10.21 5.70 -2.68
C LEU A 81 10.75 7.12 -2.44
N VAL A 82 10.13 8.13 -3.05
CA VAL A 82 10.50 9.54 -2.81
C VAL A 82 10.31 9.91 -1.35
N ALA A 83 9.21 9.46 -0.71
CA ALA A 83 8.99 9.69 0.72
C ALA A 83 10.08 9.02 1.59
N SER A 84 10.52 7.81 1.24
CA SER A 84 11.62 7.12 1.92
C SER A 84 12.95 7.83 1.74
N GLN A 85 13.28 8.30 0.54
CA GLN A 85 14.49 9.08 0.27
C GLN A 85 14.49 10.41 1.04
N ASN A 86 13.35 11.11 1.06
CA ASN A 86 13.20 12.33 1.84
C ASN A 86 13.33 12.08 3.34
N ALA A 87 12.81 10.96 3.86
CA ALA A 87 13.00 10.59 5.26
C ALA A 87 14.49 10.33 5.60
N SER A 88 15.22 9.64 4.72
CA SER A 88 16.67 9.44 4.89
C SER A 88 17.43 10.76 4.87
N LYS A 89 17.16 11.62 3.90
CA LYS A 89 17.82 12.93 3.81
C LYS A 89 17.50 13.81 5.02
N ASN A 90 16.24 13.91 5.41
CA ASN A 90 15.86 14.68 6.60
C ASN A 90 16.51 14.14 7.87
N SER A 91 16.70 12.80 7.98
CA SER A 91 17.44 12.19 9.09
C SER A 91 18.91 12.62 9.11
N GLU A 92 19.56 12.72 7.95
CA GLU A 92 20.93 13.25 7.84
C GLU A 92 20.99 14.74 8.17
N ASP A 93 20.10 15.56 7.61
CA ASP A 93 20.03 17.00 7.85
C ASP A 93 19.83 17.31 9.35
N LEU A 94 18.99 16.54 10.05
CA LEU A 94 18.79 16.68 11.50
C LEU A 94 20.05 16.35 12.31
N LYS A 95 20.80 15.31 11.89
CA LYS A 95 22.06 14.92 12.54
C LYS A 95 23.14 15.98 12.34
N ASP A 96 23.27 16.48 11.12
CA ASP A 96 24.24 17.51 10.77
C ASP A 96 23.93 18.82 11.49
N ALA A 97 22.66 19.23 11.53
CA ALA A 97 22.23 20.40 12.29
C ALA A 97 22.58 20.28 13.79
N LYS A 98 22.31 19.11 14.39
CA LYS A 98 22.69 18.85 15.79
C LYS A 98 24.20 18.93 16.00
N LYS A 99 24.98 18.33 15.09
CA LYS A 99 26.44 18.36 15.15
C LYS A 99 26.98 19.79 15.07
N LEU A 100 26.48 20.58 14.12
CA LEU A 100 26.87 21.99 13.97
C LEU A 100 26.58 22.82 15.23
N LEU A 101 25.44 22.59 15.89
CA LEU A 101 25.11 23.25 17.16
C LEU A 101 26.08 22.87 18.28
N ASN A 102 26.45 21.60 18.37
CA ASN A 102 27.43 21.13 19.36
C ASN A 102 28.83 21.71 19.08
N ASP A 103 29.25 21.70 17.82
CA ASP A 103 30.55 22.24 17.40
C ASP A 103 30.63 23.75 17.69
N ALA A 104 29.56 24.50 17.39
CA ALA A 104 29.47 25.93 17.72
C ALA A 104 29.51 26.19 19.24
N SER A 105 28.81 25.36 20.04
CA SER A 105 28.83 25.46 21.50
C SER A 105 30.23 25.21 22.06
N ASN A 106 30.95 24.21 21.55
CA ASN A 106 32.31 23.89 21.98
C ASN A 106 33.29 25.01 21.62
N GLN A 107 33.19 25.56 20.40
CA GLN A 107 34.02 26.68 19.98
C GLN A 107 33.81 27.94 20.83
N LEU A 108 32.56 28.22 21.24
CA LEU A 108 32.27 29.34 22.14
C LEU A 108 32.85 29.10 23.53
N PHE A 109 32.74 27.89 24.05
CA PHE A 109 33.36 27.52 25.32
C PHE A 109 34.88 27.71 25.28
N ASP A 110 35.56 27.23 24.23
CA ASP A 110 37.01 27.37 24.06
C ASP A 110 37.44 28.85 23.95
N LYS A 111 36.69 29.66 23.18
CA LYS A 111 36.93 31.10 23.08
C LYS A 111 36.72 31.83 24.40
N GLY A 112 35.67 31.48 25.15
CA GLY A 112 35.40 32.02 26.48
C GLY A 112 36.54 31.72 27.44
N LYS A 113 37.08 30.50 27.40
CA LYS A 113 38.25 30.11 28.18
C LYS A 113 39.49 30.94 27.82
N GLN A 114 39.80 31.07 26.54
CA GLN A 114 40.93 31.90 26.06
C GLN A 114 40.81 33.35 26.50
N LEU A 115 39.59 33.90 26.46
CA LEU A 115 39.33 35.28 26.87
C LEU A 115 39.53 35.47 28.38
N SER A 116 39.08 34.51 29.18
CA SER A 116 39.29 34.51 30.63
C SER A 116 40.78 34.43 30.99
N GLU A 117 41.54 33.56 30.33
CA GLU A 117 42.99 33.44 30.50
C GLU A 117 43.70 34.75 30.09
N GLY A 118 43.26 35.39 28.99
CA GLY A 118 43.77 36.69 28.55
C GLY A 118 43.48 37.81 29.55
N GLN A 119 42.28 37.86 30.13
CA GLN A 119 41.92 38.83 31.15
C GLN A 119 42.78 38.68 32.41
N GLU A 120 42.98 37.45 32.89
CA GLU A 120 43.83 37.17 34.05
C GLU A 120 45.27 37.64 33.81
N GLN A 121 45.80 37.44 32.60
CA GLN A 121 47.14 37.94 32.24
C GLN A 121 47.21 39.48 32.28
N VAL A 122 46.19 40.18 31.77
CA VAL A 122 46.15 41.65 31.80
C VAL A 122 46.00 42.17 33.24
N ASP A 123 45.18 41.52 34.06
CA ASP A 123 44.98 41.91 35.46
C ASP A 123 46.26 41.71 36.28
N ASN A 124 46.94 40.57 36.11
CA ASN A 124 48.25 40.30 36.71
C ASN A 124 49.29 41.33 36.26
N ALA A 125 49.30 41.69 34.97
CA ALA A 125 50.21 42.69 34.44
C ALA A 125 49.95 44.10 35.01
N LYS A 126 48.67 44.48 35.18
CA LYS A 126 48.27 45.74 35.83
C LYS A 126 48.68 45.78 37.31
N ASP A 127 48.53 44.67 38.04
CA ASP A 127 48.95 44.55 39.43
C ASP A 127 50.48 44.69 39.58
N LEU A 128 51.27 44.00 38.75
CA LEU A 128 52.73 44.13 38.73
C LEU A 128 53.17 45.57 38.45
N LEU A 129 52.56 46.21 37.46
CA LEU A 129 52.87 47.58 37.09
C LEU A 129 52.52 48.57 38.20
N SER A 130 51.44 48.32 38.95
CA SER A 130 51.05 49.15 40.13
C SER A 130 52.08 49.09 41.27
N LYS A 131 52.88 48.02 41.33
CA LYS A 131 53.98 47.82 42.29
C LYS A 131 55.32 48.34 41.78
N GLY A 132 55.34 49.00 40.61
CA GLY A 132 56.57 49.48 39.96
C GLY A 132 57.41 48.37 39.33
N ILE A 133 56.82 47.19 39.11
CA ILE A 133 57.48 46.02 38.52
C ILE A 133 57.11 45.94 37.04
N ALA A 134 58.07 45.72 36.15
CA ALA A 134 57.81 45.58 34.73
C ALA A 134 57.04 44.26 34.45
N PRO A 135 55.81 44.31 33.90
CA PRO A 135 55.03 43.10 33.62
C PRO A 135 55.49 42.37 32.35
N MET A 136 56.31 43.02 31.52
CA MET A 136 56.90 42.50 30.30
C MET A 136 58.26 43.14 30.07
N ALA A 137 59.01 42.69 29.06
CA ALA A 137 60.26 43.33 28.70
C ALA A 137 59.95 44.73 28.17
N LEU A 138 60.59 45.75 28.77
CA LEU A 138 60.44 47.14 28.38
C LEU A 138 61.81 47.67 27.98
N THR A 139 61.87 48.48 26.93
CA THR A 139 63.10 49.17 26.52
C THR A 139 62.92 50.64 26.78
N VAL A 140 63.75 51.20 27.67
CA VAL A 140 63.63 52.58 28.12
C VAL A 140 64.68 53.45 27.42
N PRO A 141 64.31 54.33 26.48
CA PRO A 141 65.25 55.22 25.84
C PRO A 141 65.59 56.40 26.76
N ILE A 142 66.87 56.56 27.10
CA ILE A 142 67.34 57.67 27.94
C ILE A 142 68.29 58.58 27.16
N PRO A 143 67.97 59.88 27.05
CA PRO A 143 68.82 60.85 26.38
C PRO A 143 70.24 60.87 26.98
N GLY A 144 71.24 60.56 26.17
CA GLY A 144 72.66 60.56 26.57
C GLY A 144 73.20 59.28 27.21
N ILE A 145 72.35 58.29 27.53
CA ILE A 145 72.74 57.00 28.14
C ILE A 145 72.44 55.81 27.21
N GLY A 146 71.45 55.93 26.32
CA GLY A 146 71.04 54.87 25.39
C GLY A 146 69.78 54.14 25.84
N GLU A 147 69.52 52.97 25.27
CA GLU A 147 68.36 52.13 25.61
C GLU A 147 68.68 51.19 26.77
N ILE A 148 67.87 51.23 27.83
CA ILE A 148 68.02 50.36 29.00
C ILE A 148 66.93 49.29 28.95
N PRO A 149 67.28 48.00 28.85
CA PRO A 149 66.32 46.92 28.90
C PRO A 149 65.91 46.64 30.36
N VAL A 150 64.62 46.76 30.64
CA VAL A 150 64.01 46.31 31.90
C VAL A 150 63.36 44.95 31.65
N GLN A 151 63.86 43.93 32.34
CA GLN A 151 63.37 42.57 32.20
C GLN A 151 62.01 42.40 32.92
N PRO A 152 61.15 41.47 32.45
CA PRO A 152 59.92 41.13 33.17
C PRO A 152 60.23 40.77 34.64
N GLY A 153 59.44 41.30 35.57
CA GLY A 153 59.61 41.05 37.01
C GLY A 153 60.63 41.95 37.73
N ALA A 154 61.38 42.79 37.01
CA ALA A 154 62.32 43.74 37.61
C ALA A 154 61.59 45.02 38.08
N ASN A 155 62.02 45.60 39.21
CA ASN A 155 61.58 46.93 39.61
C ASN A 155 62.15 47.97 38.62
N ILE A 156 61.26 48.74 38.00
CA ILE A 156 61.60 49.67 36.93
C ILE A 156 62.55 50.75 37.46
N LEU A 157 62.25 51.33 38.62
CA LEU A 157 63.05 52.39 39.21
C LEU A 157 64.44 51.88 39.62
N ASP A 158 64.51 50.74 40.29
CA ASP A 158 65.78 50.15 40.73
C ASP A 158 66.67 49.78 39.54
N THR A 159 66.08 49.28 38.45
CA THR A 159 66.80 48.94 37.22
C THR A 159 67.39 50.18 36.55
N LEU A 160 66.64 51.29 36.53
CA LEU A 160 67.11 52.57 35.99
C LEU A 160 68.25 53.16 36.84
N ILE A 161 68.13 53.13 38.17
CA ILE A 161 69.18 53.59 39.09
C ILE A 161 70.44 52.73 38.95
N ALA A 162 70.30 51.40 38.88
CA ALA A 162 71.41 50.46 38.72
C ALA A 162 72.15 50.62 37.37
N ALA A 163 71.44 51.08 36.34
CA ALA A 163 72.00 51.38 35.02
C ALA A 163 72.65 52.79 34.93
N GLY A 164 72.78 53.51 36.05
CA GLY A 164 73.52 54.77 36.13
C GLY A 164 72.68 56.03 35.90
N VAL A 165 71.35 55.93 35.89
CA VAL A 165 70.45 57.08 35.79
C VAL A 165 70.40 57.81 37.14
N PRO A 166 70.69 59.13 37.20
CA PRO A 166 70.57 59.89 38.44
C PRO A 166 69.16 59.78 39.03
N SER A 167 69.05 59.56 40.35
CA SER A 167 67.76 59.31 41.03
C SER A 167 66.67 60.35 40.72
N ALA A 168 67.03 61.65 40.66
CA ALA A 168 66.09 62.73 40.30
C ALA A 168 65.53 62.63 38.86
N MET A 169 66.24 61.96 37.95
CA MET A 169 65.81 61.71 36.57
C MET A 169 65.12 60.34 36.44
N ALA A 170 65.54 59.35 37.23
CA ALA A 170 65.01 57.98 37.21
C ALA A 170 63.51 57.94 37.55
N ASP A 171 63.03 58.74 38.51
CA ASP A 171 61.61 58.81 38.87
C ASP A 171 60.74 59.34 37.72
N SER A 172 61.20 60.40 37.04
CA SER A 172 60.47 60.98 35.90
C SER A 172 60.45 60.05 34.69
N VAL A 173 61.54 59.32 34.44
CA VAL A 173 61.65 58.36 33.35
C VAL A 173 60.83 57.10 33.66
N ALA A 174 60.91 56.56 34.87
CA ALA A 174 60.10 55.43 35.32
C ALA A 174 58.60 55.72 35.17
N SER A 175 58.17 56.94 35.53
CA SER A 175 56.78 57.36 35.38
C SER A 175 56.31 57.32 33.91
N LYS A 176 57.13 57.79 32.96
CA LYS A 176 56.80 57.75 31.52
C LYS A 176 56.73 56.33 30.98
N VAL A 177 57.65 55.46 31.41
CA VAL A 177 57.69 54.04 31.02
C VAL A 177 56.49 53.29 31.57
N VAL A 178 56.08 53.59 32.80
CA VAL A 178 54.85 53.05 33.39
C VAL A 178 53.61 53.49 32.62
N GLU A 179 53.54 54.75 32.18
CA GLU A 179 52.44 55.25 31.34
C GLU A 179 52.40 54.56 29.96
N GLU A 180 53.55 54.38 29.30
CA GLU A 180 53.61 53.66 28.01
C GLU A 180 53.22 52.18 28.16
N ALA A 181 53.67 51.51 29.22
CA ALA A 181 53.25 50.15 29.53
C ALA A 181 51.75 50.06 29.86
N ARG A 182 51.17 51.08 30.51
CA ARG A 182 49.71 51.19 30.74
C ARG A 182 48.95 51.32 29.43
N GLU A 183 49.44 52.12 28.49
CA GLU A 183 48.81 52.29 27.17
C GLU A 183 48.79 50.97 26.38
N GLN A 184 49.90 50.22 26.38
CA GLN A 184 49.96 48.89 25.74
C GLN A 184 49.03 47.87 26.41
N LEU A 185 48.89 47.90 27.74
CA LEU A 185 47.91 47.08 28.45
C LEU A 185 46.47 47.53 28.19
N GLY A 186 46.25 48.83 27.95
CA GLY A 186 44.98 49.39 27.51
C GLY A 186 44.54 48.81 26.17
N LEU A 187 45.43 48.80 25.17
CA LEU A 187 45.15 48.18 23.85
C LEU A 187 44.85 46.68 23.96
N LYS A 188 45.54 45.94 24.85
CA LYS A 188 45.22 44.54 25.12
C LYS A 188 43.86 44.37 25.81
N GLN A 189 43.52 45.27 26.74
CA GLN A 189 42.20 45.30 27.37
C GLN A 189 41.10 45.58 26.34
N ASP A 190 41.28 46.54 25.45
CA ASP A 190 40.33 46.87 24.38
C ASP A 190 40.09 45.65 23.47
N SER A 191 41.16 44.93 23.10
CA SER A 191 41.05 43.70 22.32
C SER A 191 40.29 42.57 23.07
N ILE A 192 40.45 42.47 24.39
CA ILE A 192 39.69 41.54 25.22
C ILE A 192 38.21 41.95 25.30
N ASP A 193 37.93 43.25 25.42
CA ASP A 193 36.57 43.77 25.50
C ASP A 193 35.84 43.59 24.16
N GLU A 194 36.51 43.82 23.03
CA GLU A 194 36.02 43.47 21.69
C GLU A 194 35.72 41.97 21.56
N GLY A 195 36.64 41.12 22.03
CA GLY A 195 36.46 39.67 22.05
C GLY A 195 35.26 39.25 22.90
N ARG A 196 35.02 39.92 24.04
CA ARG A 196 33.87 39.67 24.91
C ARG A 196 32.55 40.01 24.21
N THR A 197 32.48 41.14 23.53
CA THR A 197 31.30 41.53 22.74
C THR A 197 31.04 40.52 21.62
N ALA A 198 32.07 40.06 20.91
CA ALA A 198 31.92 39.06 19.85
C ALA A 198 31.42 37.70 20.37
N ILE A 199 31.89 37.26 21.54
CA ILE A 199 31.38 36.04 22.21
C ILE A 199 29.92 36.23 22.59
N TYR A 200 29.55 37.36 23.20
CA TYR A 200 28.18 37.65 23.60
C TYR A 200 27.20 37.61 22.41
N GLU A 201 27.56 38.21 21.27
CA GLU A 201 26.74 38.15 20.06
C GLU A 201 26.60 36.73 19.49
N ALA A 202 27.69 35.96 19.55
CA ALA A 202 27.70 34.59 19.09
C ALA A 202 26.90 33.65 20.01
N GLU A 203 26.93 33.85 21.33
CA GLU A 203 26.08 33.15 22.31
C GLU A 203 24.59 33.40 22.04
N LYS A 204 24.20 34.66 21.84
CA LYS A 204 22.83 35.01 21.49
C LYS A 204 22.39 34.36 20.18
N THR A 205 23.28 34.30 19.20
CA THR A 205 23.01 33.64 17.92
C THR A 205 22.86 32.13 18.10
N LEU A 206 23.72 31.50 18.90
CA LEU A 206 23.63 30.07 19.22
C LEU A 206 22.31 29.74 19.93
N GLU A 207 21.91 30.53 20.92
CA GLU A 207 20.64 30.36 21.64
C GLU A 207 19.44 30.40 20.69
N LEU A 208 19.40 31.41 19.80
CA LEU A 208 18.35 31.50 18.77
C LEU A 208 18.32 30.26 17.86
N LYS A 209 19.48 29.76 17.45
CA LYS A 209 19.59 28.56 16.60
C LYS A 209 19.20 27.28 17.33
N GLN A 210 19.54 27.17 18.61
CA GLN A 210 19.10 26.06 19.45
C GLN A 210 17.58 26.07 19.62
N GLU A 211 16.96 27.23 19.79
CA GLU A 211 15.49 27.32 19.92
C GLU A 211 14.79 26.98 18.60
N GLN A 212 15.28 27.51 17.47
CA GLN A 212 14.79 27.12 16.14
C GLN A 212 14.89 25.61 15.92
N PHE A 213 16.00 25.00 16.33
CA PHE A 213 16.18 23.55 16.22
C PHE A 213 15.21 22.76 17.11
N LYS A 214 14.96 23.20 18.35
CA LYS A 214 13.96 22.57 19.23
C LYS A 214 12.55 22.61 18.62
N GLU A 215 12.15 23.74 18.03
CA GLU A 215 10.85 23.86 17.36
C GLU A 215 10.73 22.91 16.15
N VAL A 216 11.80 22.79 15.34
CA VAL A 216 11.84 21.79 14.26
C VAL A 216 11.72 20.37 14.79
N MET A 217 12.40 20.04 15.89
CA MET A 217 12.32 18.73 16.53
C MET A 217 10.94 18.44 17.11
N LYS A 218 10.28 19.45 17.67
CA LYS A 218 8.91 19.36 18.18
C LYS A 218 7.91 19.12 17.04
N ASP A 219 7.93 19.93 15.98
CA ASP A 219 7.09 19.76 14.79
C ASP A 219 7.31 18.38 14.15
N THR A 220 8.57 17.94 14.05
CA THR A 220 8.91 16.59 13.56
C THR A 220 8.30 15.51 14.45
N SER A 221 8.41 15.64 15.76
CA SER A 221 7.87 14.68 16.72
C SER A 221 6.35 14.62 16.70
N GLU A 222 5.67 15.76 16.52
CA GLU A 222 4.20 15.83 16.37
C GLU A 222 3.73 15.18 15.06
N LYS A 223 4.42 15.46 13.94
CA LYS A 223 4.12 14.83 12.63
C LYS A 223 4.39 13.33 12.63
N VAL A 224 5.40 12.88 13.36
CA VAL A 224 5.67 11.44 13.55
C VAL A 224 4.61 10.83 14.46
N GLY A 225 4.32 11.45 15.60
CA GLY A 225 3.33 11.00 16.58
C GLY A 225 1.95 10.81 15.95
N THR A 226 1.46 11.80 15.21
CA THR A 226 0.18 11.71 14.47
C THR A 226 0.13 10.57 13.46
N LYS A 227 1.24 10.23 12.80
CA LYS A 227 1.30 9.12 11.84
C LYS A 227 1.33 7.73 12.49
N ILE A 228 1.70 7.65 13.77
CA ILE A 228 1.75 6.40 14.53
C ILE A 228 0.66 6.36 15.61
N ASP A 229 -0.35 7.22 15.54
CA ASP A 229 -1.41 7.34 16.56
C ASP A 229 -0.88 7.50 18.00
N PHE A 230 0.27 8.16 18.15
CA PHE A 230 0.92 8.44 19.43
C PHE A 230 0.73 9.91 19.79
N ASN A 231 -0.03 10.16 20.86
CA ASN A 231 -0.51 11.49 21.24
C ASN A 231 0.34 12.16 22.30
N THR A 232 1.12 11.41 23.09
CA THR A 232 2.02 12.02 24.07
C THR A 232 3.19 12.70 23.38
N VAL A 233 3.21 14.03 23.38
CA VAL A 233 4.32 14.79 22.80
C VAL A 233 5.62 14.53 23.58
N ILE A 234 6.55 13.83 22.95
CA ILE A 234 7.95 13.74 23.37
C ILE A 234 8.80 14.27 22.24
N SER A 235 9.67 15.23 22.56
CA SER A 235 10.73 15.64 21.63
C SER A 235 11.83 14.58 21.66
N LEU A 236 11.86 13.74 20.63
CA LEU A 236 12.95 12.79 20.43
C LEU A 236 14.22 13.52 20.03
N ASP A 237 15.38 12.93 20.31
CA ASP A 237 16.65 13.41 19.80
C ASP A 237 16.71 13.26 18.27
N ALA A 238 17.49 14.09 17.60
CA ALA A 238 17.64 14.08 16.13
C ALA A 238 17.93 12.69 15.56
N ASN A 239 18.80 11.93 16.21
CA ASN A 239 19.14 10.56 15.80
C ASN A 239 17.93 9.62 15.88
N ASP A 240 17.17 9.70 16.97
CA ASP A 240 16.10 8.77 17.29
C ASP A 240 14.84 9.10 16.48
N ALA A 241 14.52 10.39 16.35
CA ALA A 241 13.48 10.90 15.44
C ALA A 241 13.79 10.50 13.99
N GLY A 242 15.05 10.69 13.56
CA GLY A 242 15.52 10.30 12.23
C GLY A 242 15.40 8.79 11.98
N LYS A 243 15.80 7.96 12.96
CA LYS A 243 15.66 6.49 12.87
C LYS A 243 14.19 6.08 12.73
N LEU A 244 13.30 6.62 13.56
CA LEU A 244 11.87 6.31 13.52
C LEU A 244 11.23 6.72 12.19
N MET A 245 11.52 7.94 11.70
CA MET A 245 11.00 8.44 10.43
C MET A 245 11.44 7.60 9.23
N VAL A 246 12.73 7.21 9.19
CA VAL A 246 13.26 6.31 8.14
C VAL A 246 12.58 4.95 8.19
N THR A 247 12.42 4.36 9.38
CA THR A 247 11.74 3.07 9.53
C THR A 247 10.29 3.15 9.07
N MET A 248 9.53 4.18 9.45
CA MET A 248 8.15 4.36 9.01
C MET A 248 8.03 4.47 7.49
N ALA A 249 8.89 5.26 6.87
CA ALA A 249 8.87 5.43 5.42
C ALA A 249 9.30 4.16 4.68
N GLY A 250 10.28 3.43 5.23
CA GLY A 250 10.72 2.12 4.72
C GLY A 250 9.62 1.06 4.80
N VAL A 251 8.99 0.91 5.97
CA VAL A 251 7.84 0.00 6.16
C VAL A 251 6.71 0.32 5.19
N ASN A 252 6.37 1.60 5.02
CA ASN A 252 5.33 1.99 4.07
C ASN A 252 5.70 1.64 2.61
N LEU A 253 6.95 1.84 2.22
CA LEU A 253 7.46 1.44 0.90
C LEU A 253 7.37 -0.08 0.71
N ASP A 254 7.79 -0.86 1.70
CA ASP A 254 7.78 -2.32 1.63
C ASP A 254 6.35 -2.89 1.57
N VAL A 255 5.44 -2.38 2.41
CA VAL A 255 4.00 -2.73 2.35
C VAL A 255 3.41 -2.35 0.99
N THR A 256 3.76 -1.19 0.42
CA THR A 256 3.25 -0.76 -0.88
C THR A 256 3.78 -1.64 -2.02
N ARG A 257 5.05 -2.04 -1.98
CA ARG A 257 5.65 -3.00 -2.93
C ARG A 257 4.98 -4.36 -2.82
N TYR A 258 4.80 -4.85 -1.59
CA TYR A 258 4.14 -6.12 -1.34
C TYR A 258 2.69 -6.11 -1.84
N ALA A 259 1.97 -5.02 -1.60
CA ALA A 259 0.61 -4.83 -2.09
C ALA A 259 0.52 -4.99 -3.62
N LYS A 260 1.55 -4.62 -4.39
CA LYS A 260 1.55 -4.79 -5.85
C LYS A 260 1.38 -6.22 -6.31
N GLU A 261 2.12 -7.15 -5.72
CA GLU A 261 2.01 -8.55 -6.11
C GLU A 261 0.66 -9.15 -5.68
N ILE A 262 0.11 -8.69 -4.55
CA ILE A 262 -1.23 -9.08 -4.11
C ILE A 262 -2.32 -8.52 -5.03
N TYR A 263 -2.25 -7.25 -5.43
CA TYR A 263 -3.20 -6.65 -6.35
C TYR A 263 -3.14 -7.29 -7.74
N LYS A 264 -1.94 -7.61 -8.24
CA LYS A 264 -1.79 -8.40 -9.47
C LYS A 264 -2.48 -9.75 -9.34
N ASN A 265 -2.30 -10.44 -8.22
CA ASN A 265 -2.97 -11.72 -8.00
C ASN A 265 -4.49 -11.54 -7.97
N GLN A 266 -5.01 -10.57 -7.22
CA GLN A 266 -6.46 -10.30 -7.17
C GLN A 266 -7.06 -9.96 -8.54
N ILE A 267 -6.36 -9.18 -9.35
CA ILE A 267 -6.75 -8.87 -10.73
C ILE A 267 -6.75 -10.15 -11.58
N ALA A 268 -5.68 -10.95 -11.50
CA ALA A 268 -5.59 -12.23 -12.20
C ALA A 268 -6.76 -13.15 -11.84
N MET A 269 -7.08 -13.25 -10.56
CA MET A 269 -8.17 -14.08 -10.05
C MET A 269 -9.55 -13.58 -10.49
N LEU A 270 -9.75 -12.26 -10.52
CA LEU A 270 -10.98 -11.67 -11.04
C LEU A 270 -11.15 -11.96 -12.53
N ILE A 271 -10.09 -11.79 -13.34
CA ILE A 271 -10.11 -12.11 -14.77
C ILE A 271 -10.39 -13.61 -14.97
N GLN A 272 -9.68 -14.47 -14.24
CA GLN A 272 -9.87 -15.92 -14.30
C GLN A 272 -11.30 -16.33 -13.91
N LYS A 273 -11.86 -15.72 -12.86
CA LYS A 273 -13.27 -15.89 -12.48
C LYS A 273 -14.19 -15.51 -13.64
N ASN A 274 -14.09 -14.30 -14.16
CA ASN A 274 -14.97 -13.83 -15.25
C ASN A 274 -14.82 -14.66 -16.53
N TYR A 275 -13.62 -15.19 -16.77
CA TYR A 275 -13.37 -16.12 -17.88
C TYR A 275 -14.18 -17.40 -17.72
N TYR A 276 -14.15 -18.02 -16.53
CA TYR A 276 -14.95 -19.22 -16.27
C TYR A 276 -16.45 -18.92 -16.12
N ASP A 277 -16.86 -17.73 -15.67
CA ASP A 277 -18.25 -17.27 -15.70
C ASP A 277 -18.76 -17.24 -17.16
N ALA A 278 -17.95 -16.69 -18.08
CA ALA A 278 -18.27 -16.65 -19.51
C ALA A 278 -18.27 -18.05 -20.14
N LEU A 279 -17.32 -18.91 -19.79
CA LEU A 279 -17.27 -20.30 -20.26
C LEU A 279 -18.47 -21.12 -19.76
N TYR A 280 -18.92 -20.87 -18.52
CA TYR A 280 -20.13 -21.47 -17.99
C TYR A 280 -21.37 -20.96 -18.72
N ALA A 281 -21.49 -19.65 -18.94
CA ALA A 281 -22.61 -19.06 -19.67
C ALA A 281 -22.68 -19.57 -21.12
N GLU A 282 -21.53 -19.72 -21.79
CA GLU A 282 -21.41 -20.35 -23.11
C GLU A 282 -21.94 -21.79 -23.09
N LYS A 283 -21.52 -22.57 -22.09
CA LYS A 283 -21.99 -23.96 -21.95
C LYS A 283 -23.50 -24.02 -21.76
N ILE A 284 -24.08 -23.14 -20.94
CA ILE A 284 -25.53 -23.05 -20.75
C ILE A 284 -26.23 -22.65 -22.05
N TYR A 285 -25.71 -21.66 -22.79
CA TYR A 285 -26.22 -21.28 -24.11
C TYR A 285 -26.25 -22.48 -25.06
N PHE A 286 -25.15 -23.23 -25.17
CA PHE A 286 -25.08 -24.43 -26.01
C PHE A 286 -26.09 -25.51 -25.58
N LEU A 287 -26.25 -25.74 -24.28
CA LEU A 287 -27.23 -26.70 -23.76
C LEU A 287 -28.66 -26.26 -24.07
N LYS A 288 -29.00 -24.97 -23.93
CA LYS A 288 -30.31 -24.43 -24.29
C LYS A 288 -30.58 -24.49 -25.79
N LYS A 289 -29.54 -24.29 -26.62
CA LYS A 289 -29.64 -24.49 -28.07
C LYS A 289 -29.96 -25.95 -28.41
N THR A 290 -29.25 -26.87 -27.78
CA THR A 290 -29.48 -28.33 -27.94
C THR A 290 -30.90 -28.72 -27.49
N ALA A 291 -31.39 -28.18 -26.36
CA ALA A 291 -32.76 -28.40 -25.91
C ALA A 291 -33.80 -27.85 -26.90
N MET A 292 -33.55 -26.69 -27.49
CA MET A 292 -34.41 -26.11 -28.53
C MET A 292 -34.47 -26.97 -29.79
N GLU A 293 -33.31 -27.46 -30.26
CA GLU A 293 -33.24 -28.38 -31.40
C GLU A 293 -33.97 -29.71 -31.11
N ARG A 294 -33.86 -30.22 -29.88
CA ARG A 294 -34.63 -31.39 -29.41
C ARG A 294 -36.13 -31.07 -29.42
N GLY A 295 -36.55 -29.94 -28.87
CA GLY A 295 -37.95 -29.49 -28.83
C GLY A 295 -38.58 -29.30 -30.21
N LEU A 296 -37.82 -28.76 -31.18
CA LEU A 296 -38.27 -28.62 -32.57
C LEU A 296 -38.58 -29.98 -33.19
N LYS A 297 -37.66 -30.95 -33.06
CA LYS A 297 -37.86 -32.31 -33.58
C LYS A 297 -39.12 -32.97 -32.99
N GLN A 298 -39.40 -32.72 -31.72
CA GLN A 298 -40.60 -33.25 -31.05
C GLN A 298 -41.88 -32.59 -31.57
N TYR A 299 -41.87 -31.27 -31.72
CA TYR A 299 -43.00 -30.56 -32.31
C TYR A 299 -43.28 -31.03 -33.75
N ASP A 300 -42.25 -31.15 -34.58
CA ASP A 300 -42.39 -31.60 -35.97
C ASP A 300 -42.97 -33.01 -36.07
N MET A 301 -42.52 -33.94 -35.21
CA MET A 301 -43.07 -35.29 -35.13
C MET A 301 -44.55 -35.28 -34.69
N ALA A 302 -44.88 -34.52 -33.65
CA ALA A 302 -46.25 -34.44 -33.14
C ALA A 302 -47.19 -33.78 -34.15
N LYS A 303 -46.73 -32.74 -34.84
CA LYS A 303 -47.44 -32.04 -35.92
C LYS A 303 -47.72 -32.97 -37.09
N LEU A 304 -46.69 -33.66 -37.61
CA LEU A 304 -46.87 -34.61 -38.72
C LEU A 304 -47.85 -35.73 -38.35
N SER A 305 -47.77 -36.22 -37.12
CA SER A 305 -48.66 -37.26 -36.62
C SER A 305 -50.12 -36.77 -36.50
N TYR A 306 -50.33 -35.53 -36.07
CA TYR A 306 -51.65 -34.91 -36.02
C TYR A 306 -52.22 -34.66 -37.42
N GLU A 307 -51.41 -34.12 -38.35
CA GLU A 307 -51.80 -33.85 -39.73
C GLU A 307 -52.22 -35.14 -40.48
N ASN A 308 -51.59 -36.27 -40.14
CA ASN A 308 -51.96 -37.60 -40.65
C ASN A 308 -53.09 -38.28 -39.86
N GLY A 309 -53.68 -37.59 -38.88
CA GLY A 309 -54.79 -38.12 -38.05
C GLY A 309 -54.38 -39.21 -37.05
N MET A 310 -53.08 -39.38 -36.78
CA MET A 310 -52.53 -40.44 -35.94
C MET A 310 -52.38 -40.04 -34.46
N LYS A 311 -52.36 -38.74 -34.16
CA LYS A 311 -52.29 -38.18 -32.80
C LYS A 311 -53.31 -37.06 -32.62
N ALA A 312 -53.66 -36.77 -31.37
CA ALA A 312 -54.61 -35.73 -31.05
C ALA A 312 -53.97 -34.32 -31.09
N LYS A 313 -54.81 -33.29 -31.22
CA LYS A 313 -54.36 -31.90 -31.37
C LYS A 313 -53.64 -31.38 -30.13
N ASP A 314 -54.00 -31.87 -28.96
CA ASP A 314 -53.35 -31.60 -27.68
C ASP A 314 -51.87 -32.01 -27.68
N ASP A 315 -51.52 -33.19 -28.17
CA ASP A 315 -50.12 -33.64 -28.32
C ASP A 315 -49.30 -32.67 -29.19
N MET A 316 -49.86 -32.24 -30.33
CA MET A 316 -49.22 -31.24 -31.19
C MET A 316 -49.04 -29.89 -30.45
N LEU A 317 -50.08 -29.42 -29.75
CA LEU A 317 -50.03 -28.17 -29.01
C LEU A 317 -49.04 -28.22 -27.85
N LEU A 318 -48.94 -29.34 -27.13
CA LEU A 318 -47.94 -29.57 -26.08
C LEU A 318 -46.52 -29.54 -26.66
N GLY A 319 -46.29 -30.22 -27.78
CA GLY A 319 -45.01 -30.16 -28.49
C GLY A 319 -44.64 -28.74 -28.91
N LYS A 320 -45.60 -27.98 -29.43
CA LYS A 320 -45.39 -26.57 -29.81
C LYS A 320 -45.06 -25.69 -28.59
N MET A 321 -45.83 -25.83 -27.52
CA MET A 321 -45.63 -25.05 -26.29
C MET A 321 -44.25 -25.32 -25.69
N TYR A 322 -43.82 -26.59 -25.68
CA TYR A 322 -42.47 -26.96 -25.26
C TYR A 322 -41.40 -26.31 -26.14
N TYR A 323 -41.52 -26.42 -27.47
CA TYR A 323 -40.60 -25.77 -28.41
C TYR A 323 -40.52 -24.25 -28.20
N ASP A 324 -41.66 -23.56 -28.13
CA ASP A 324 -41.71 -22.12 -27.90
C ASP A 324 -41.03 -21.75 -26.56
N GLY A 325 -41.23 -22.54 -25.51
CA GLY A 325 -40.55 -22.38 -24.22
C GLY A 325 -39.03 -22.51 -24.32
N THR A 326 -38.53 -23.47 -25.10
CA THR A 326 -37.08 -23.64 -25.34
C THR A 326 -36.47 -22.49 -26.15
N VAL A 327 -37.21 -21.89 -27.08
CA VAL A 327 -36.76 -20.70 -27.84
C VAL A 327 -36.58 -19.50 -26.89
N ILE A 328 -37.53 -19.27 -25.98
CA ILE A 328 -37.43 -18.20 -24.98
C ILE A 328 -36.20 -18.43 -24.09
N ALA A 329 -35.99 -19.66 -23.63
CA ALA A 329 -34.83 -20.01 -22.80
C ALA A 329 -33.48 -19.83 -23.52
N LEU A 330 -33.43 -20.14 -24.82
CA LEU A 330 -32.25 -19.92 -25.67
C LEU A 330 -31.90 -18.43 -25.76
N ASN A 331 -32.87 -17.58 -26.06
CA ASN A 331 -32.66 -16.13 -26.19
C ASN A 331 -32.12 -15.52 -24.89
N LEU A 332 -32.66 -15.94 -23.75
CA LEU A 332 -32.16 -15.50 -22.44
C LEU A 332 -30.72 -15.98 -22.18
N ALA A 333 -30.40 -17.23 -22.54
CA ALA A 333 -29.05 -17.77 -22.37
C ALA A 333 -28.03 -17.07 -23.28
N GLU A 334 -28.42 -16.72 -24.51
CA GLU A 334 -27.58 -15.93 -25.42
C GLU A 334 -27.26 -14.54 -24.85
N ALA A 335 -28.27 -13.85 -24.31
CA ALA A 335 -28.08 -12.56 -23.67
C ALA A 335 -27.14 -12.65 -22.45
N ASN A 336 -27.32 -13.68 -21.61
CA ASN A 336 -26.45 -13.91 -20.45
C ASN A 336 -25.01 -14.21 -20.85
N TYR A 337 -24.80 -15.00 -21.92
CA TYR A 337 -23.46 -15.26 -22.45
C TYR A 337 -22.79 -13.98 -22.94
N LYS A 338 -23.49 -13.15 -23.73
CA LYS A 338 -22.97 -11.84 -24.17
C LYS A 338 -22.61 -10.94 -22.99
N ASN A 339 -23.44 -10.89 -21.95
CA ASN A 339 -23.16 -10.13 -20.73
C ASN A 339 -21.91 -10.63 -20.01
N ALA A 340 -21.71 -11.94 -19.91
CA ALA A 340 -20.51 -12.51 -19.30
C ALA A 340 -19.24 -12.18 -20.10
N LEU A 341 -19.32 -12.18 -21.44
CA LEU A 341 -18.21 -11.72 -22.29
C LEU A 341 -17.91 -10.23 -22.08
N TYR A 342 -18.93 -9.36 -21.95
CA TYR A 342 -18.70 -7.95 -21.65
C TYR A 342 -17.98 -7.74 -20.32
N GLU A 343 -18.37 -8.48 -19.28
CA GLU A 343 -17.69 -8.44 -17.98
C GLU A 343 -16.24 -8.92 -18.06
N LEU A 344 -15.96 -9.98 -18.83
CA LEU A 344 -14.60 -10.43 -19.09
C LEU A 344 -13.77 -9.35 -19.79
N LYS A 345 -14.27 -8.80 -20.91
CA LYS A 345 -13.59 -7.73 -21.68
C LYS A 345 -13.29 -6.51 -20.81
N LYS A 346 -14.28 -6.07 -20.02
CA LYS A 346 -14.13 -4.96 -19.08
C LYS A 346 -12.98 -5.19 -18.10
N ASN A 347 -12.92 -6.36 -17.48
CA ASN A 347 -11.90 -6.65 -16.46
C ASN A 347 -10.51 -6.94 -17.07
N MET A 348 -10.45 -7.30 -18.35
CA MET A 348 -9.22 -7.36 -19.14
C MET A 348 -8.78 -6.01 -19.73
N ASN A 349 -9.58 -4.95 -19.59
CA ASN A 349 -9.43 -3.69 -20.33
C ASN A 349 -9.33 -3.88 -21.86
N LEU A 350 -10.06 -4.85 -22.41
CA LEU A 350 -10.16 -5.09 -23.85
C LEU A 350 -11.22 -4.16 -24.47
N ASP A 351 -11.05 -3.79 -25.75
CA ASP A 351 -12.09 -3.07 -26.49
C ASP A 351 -13.39 -3.88 -26.53
N MET A 352 -14.52 -3.20 -26.34
CA MET A 352 -15.82 -3.85 -26.22
C MET A 352 -16.27 -4.54 -27.52
N ASN A 353 -15.78 -4.06 -28.66
CA ASN A 353 -16.10 -4.60 -29.99
C ASN A 353 -15.18 -5.75 -30.40
N THR A 354 -14.09 -6.02 -29.66
CA THR A 354 -13.21 -7.14 -29.97
C THR A 354 -13.96 -8.46 -29.85
N GLU A 355 -13.98 -9.26 -30.91
CA GLU A 355 -14.57 -10.58 -30.88
C GLU A 355 -13.63 -11.55 -30.16
N ILE A 356 -14.16 -12.35 -29.24
CA ILE A 356 -13.38 -13.29 -28.42
C ILE A 356 -13.99 -14.69 -28.48
N THR A 357 -13.13 -15.70 -28.59
CA THR A 357 -13.49 -17.11 -28.50
C THR A 357 -12.73 -17.76 -27.35
N LEU A 358 -13.44 -18.45 -26.45
CA LEU A 358 -12.87 -19.13 -25.29
C LEU A 358 -12.57 -20.58 -25.66
N THR A 359 -11.38 -21.09 -25.31
CA THR A 359 -10.95 -22.45 -25.75
C THR A 359 -10.76 -23.46 -24.63
N ASP A 360 -10.77 -23.03 -23.37
CA ASP A 360 -10.59 -23.97 -22.27
C ASP A 360 -11.85 -24.79 -21.99
N SER A 361 -11.70 -25.77 -21.10
CA SER A 361 -12.81 -26.49 -20.51
C SER A 361 -12.77 -26.40 -19.00
N MET A 362 -13.95 -26.38 -18.36
CA MET A 362 -14.03 -26.50 -16.90
C MET A 362 -13.50 -27.86 -16.44
N GLN A 363 -12.87 -27.89 -15.27
CA GLN A 363 -12.27 -29.10 -14.70
C GLN A 363 -13.31 -30.22 -14.59
N ARG A 364 -12.91 -31.43 -15.02
CA ARG A 364 -13.71 -32.65 -14.91
C ARG A 364 -13.36 -33.47 -13.69
N ASP A 365 -12.12 -33.35 -13.21
CA ASP A 365 -11.56 -34.13 -12.12
C ASP A 365 -11.14 -33.21 -10.97
N VAL A 366 -11.21 -33.77 -9.76
CA VAL A 366 -10.79 -33.09 -8.53
C VAL A 366 -9.27 -33.09 -8.44
N THR A 367 -8.69 -31.93 -8.13
CA THR A 367 -7.27 -31.80 -7.78
C THR A 367 -7.09 -31.81 -6.27
N ALA A 368 -6.05 -32.51 -5.80
CA ALA A 368 -5.65 -32.48 -4.39
C ALA A 368 -4.99 -31.14 -4.05
N GLU A 369 -5.56 -30.43 -3.08
CA GLU A 369 -5.04 -29.18 -2.52
C GLU A 369 -4.95 -29.38 -0.98
N SER A 370 -3.98 -28.76 -0.30
CA SER A 370 -3.70 -29.02 1.12
C SER A 370 -4.09 -27.85 2.03
N LEU A 371 -5.01 -28.08 2.99
CA LEU A 371 -5.38 -27.07 4.00
C LEU A 371 -4.15 -26.53 4.75
N GLU A 372 -3.20 -27.40 5.10
CA GLU A 372 -1.99 -27.00 5.83
C GLU A 372 -1.15 -26.00 5.02
N GLU A 373 -0.95 -26.28 3.73
CA GLU A 373 -0.22 -25.37 2.83
C GLU A 373 -0.96 -24.06 2.64
N GLY A 374 -2.29 -24.11 2.48
CA GLY A 374 -3.13 -22.92 2.37
C GLY A 374 -3.06 -22.03 3.62
N LEU A 375 -3.11 -22.62 4.81
CA LEU A 375 -2.96 -21.90 6.07
C LEU A 375 -1.56 -21.29 6.22
N LYS A 376 -0.52 -22.04 5.89
CA LYS A 376 0.87 -21.54 5.93
C LYS A 376 1.06 -20.35 4.99
N SER A 377 0.55 -20.46 3.76
CA SER A 377 0.62 -19.40 2.76
C SER A 377 -0.21 -18.19 3.21
N GLY A 378 -1.46 -18.38 3.63
CA GLY A 378 -2.34 -17.26 3.98
C GLY A 378 -1.85 -16.47 5.20
N LEU A 379 -1.28 -17.14 6.19
CA LEU A 379 -0.74 -16.49 7.39
C LEU A 379 0.60 -15.78 7.16
N THR A 380 1.22 -15.95 5.99
CA THR A 380 2.47 -15.28 5.62
C THR A 380 2.28 -14.26 4.51
N ASN A 381 1.42 -14.56 3.54
CA ASN A 381 1.34 -13.81 2.29
C ASN A 381 0.17 -12.81 2.21
N ARG A 382 -0.76 -12.79 3.16
CA ARG A 382 -1.89 -11.85 3.13
C ARG A 382 -1.43 -10.42 3.44
N ILE A 383 -1.91 -9.45 2.67
CA ILE A 383 -1.50 -8.04 2.79
C ILE A 383 -1.84 -7.48 4.18
N GLU A 384 -2.95 -7.92 4.77
CA GLU A 384 -3.40 -7.52 6.09
C GLU A 384 -2.38 -7.93 7.17
N ILE A 385 -1.75 -9.10 7.03
CA ILE A 385 -0.66 -9.55 7.91
C ILE A 385 0.56 -8.64 7.75
N GLN A 386 0.96 -8.36 6.50
CA GLN A 386 2.14 -7.52 6.23
C GLN A 386 1.96 -6.08 6.75
N GLN A 387 0.75 -5.52 6.62
CA GLN A 387 0.41 -4.21 7.18
C GLN A 387 0.54 -4.19 8.71
N ILE A 388 -0.02 -5.19 9.40
CA ILE A 388 0.03 -5.26 10.86
C ILE A 388 1.47 -5.51 11.34
N LEU A 389 2.24 -6.37 10.66
CA LEU A 389 3.65 -6.61 10.98
C LEU A 389 4.48 -5.33 10.81
N GLY A 390 4.27 -4.59 9.72
CA GLY A 390 4.91 -3.29 9.52
C GLY A 390 4.58 -2.30 10.64
N GLN A 391 3.31 -2.20 11.03
CA GLN A 391 2.89 -1.35 12.14
C GLN A 391 3.52 -1.79 13.47
N LEU A 392 3.57 -3.10 13.72
CA LEU A 392 4.20 -3.66 14.90
C LEU A 392 5.70 -3.32 14.95
N THR A 393 6.41 -3.37 13.82
CA THR A 393 7.82 -2.94 13.73
C THR A 393 7.98 -1.48 14.14
N ILE A 394 7.09 -0.59 13.68
CA ILE A 394 7.10 0.84 14.04
C ILE A 394 6.86 1.02 15.55
N TYR A 395 5.86 0.35 16.13
CA TYR A 395 5.56 0.45 17.56
C TYR A 395 6.65 -0.15 18.46
N GLN A 396 7.25 -1.27 18.04
CA GLN A 396 8.38 -1.87 18.74
C GLN A 396 9.57 -0.93 18.77
N LEU A 397 9.91 -0.30 17.63
CA LEU A 397 10.97 0.69 17.56
C LEU A 397 10.66 1.91 18.43
N ASN A 398 9.43 2.42 18.41
CA ASN A 398 9.03 3.55 19.26
C ASN A 398 9.21 3.22 20.75
N GLU A 399 8.77 2.04 21.20
CA GLU A 399 9.00 1.58 22.58
C GLU A 399 10.50 1.44 22.90
N GLU A 400 11.30 0.86 21.99
CA GLU A 400 12.75 0.70 22.16
C GLU A 400 13.43 2.06 22.34
N LEU A 401 13.11 3.03 21.48
CA LEU A 401 13.66 4.38 21.53
C LEU A 401 13.31 5.06 22.85
N LEU A 402 12.06 5.00 23.30
CA LEU A 402 11.63 5.58 24.57
C LEU A 402 12.29 4.93 25.80
N ASN A 403 12.72 3.67 25.70
CA ASN A 403 13.47 2.99 26.76
C ASN A 403 14.99 3.25 26.70
N SER A 404 15.51 3.76 25.58
CA SER A 404 16.96 3.85 25.33
C SER A 404 17.68 4.92 26.16
N ARG A 405 16.98 5.99 26.60
CA ARG A 405 17.59 7.12 27.32
C ARG A 405 16.84 7.47 28.61
N ALA A 406 17.56 8.02 29.58
CA ALA A 406 16.98 8.40 30.87
C ALA A 406 15.94 9.52 30.74
N GLU A 407 16.19 10.47 29.83
CA GLU A 407 15.34 11.62 29.55
C GLU A 407 13.94 11.18 29.10
N TYR A 408 13.85 10.13 28.28
CA TYR A 408 12.59 9.59 27.78
C TYR A 408 11.87 8.73 28.82
N ARG A 409 12.62 7.87 29.52
CA ARG A 409 12.07 6.93 30.53
C ARG A 409 11.33 7.63 31.66
N ASN A 410 11.69 8.87 31.97
CA ASN A 410 11.02 9.66 33.00
C ASN A 410 9.57 10.04 32.61
N ASN A 411 9.20 9.96 31.33
CA ASN A 411 7.84 10.16 30.87
C ASN A 411 7.02 8.85 30.91
N SER A 412 6.48 8.55 32.08
CA SER A 412 5.67 7.34 32.32
C SER A 412 4.45 7.22 31.39
N ARG A 413 3.82 8.34 31.01
CA ARG A 413 2.63 8.34 30.13
C ARG A 413 2.98 7.88 28.72
N ALA A 414 4.02 8.44 28.14
CA ALA A 414 4.49 8.07 26.81
C ALA A 414 4.93 6.60 26.73
N LEU A 415 5.68 6.12 27.72
CA LEU A 415 6.11 4.73 27.75
C LEU A 415 4.91 3.77 27.89
N THR A 416 3.91 4.17 28.69
CA THR A 416 2.65 3.42 28.80
C THR A 416 1.89 3.41 27.49
N GLU A 417 1.76 4.56 26.81
CA GLU A 417 1.09 4.66 25.51
C GLU A 417 1.78 3.81 24.44
N ALA A 418 3.11 3.87 24.32
CA ALA A 418 3.87 3.07 23.36
C ALA A 418 3.68 1.56 23.60
N ARG A 419 3.66 1.12 24.87
CA ARG A 419 3.37 -0.27 25.24
C ARG A 419 1.95 -0.68 24.86
N LEU A 420 0.96 0.19 25.07
CA LEU A 420 -0.43 -0.08 24.72
C LEU A 420 -0.63 -0.15 23.20
N LEU A 421 0.00 0.74 22.43
CA LEU A 421 -0.04 0.71 20.96
C LEU A 421 0.56 -0.58 20.41
N LYS A 422 1.75 -0.96 20.87
CA LYS A 422 2.37 -2.24 20.53
C LYS A 422 1.47 -3.41 20.90
N LYS A 423 0.92 -3.41 22.13
CA LYS A 423 0.04 -4.49 22.59
C LYS A 423 -1.23 -4.58 21.75
N GLY A 424 -1.80 -3.44 21.37
CA GLY A 424 -2.94 -3.35 20.47
C GLY A 424 -2.64 -3.98 19.10
N ALA A 425 -1.48 -3.67 18.50
CA ALA A 425 -1.05 -4.28 17.24
C ALA A 425 -0.80 -5.79 17.36
N GLU A 426 -0.25 -6.27 18.47
CA GLU A 426 -0.10 -7.72 18.74
C GLU A 426 -1.47 -8.43 18.81
N ILE A 427 -2.44 -7.83 19.51
CA ILE A 427 -3.80 -8.36 19.60
C ILE A 427 -4.46 -8.37 18.22
N GLU A 428 -4.30 -7.29 17.45
CA GLU A 428 -4.84 -7.18 16.10
C GLU A 428 -4.24 -8.23 15.15
N LEU A 429 -2.94 -8.52 15.29
CA LEU A 429 -2.28 -9.59 14.55
C LEU A 429 -2.91 -10.95 14.84
N GLU A 430 -3.09 -11.30 16.11
CA GLU A 430 -3.66 -12.60 16.49
C GLU A 430 -5.14 -12.72 16.10
N ARG A 431 -5.90 -11.61 16.21
CA ARG A 431 -7.29 -11.53 15.71
C ARG A 431 -7.34 -11.77 14.20
N THR A 432 -6.47 -11.10 13.45
CA THR A 432 -6.39 -11.23 11.99
C THR A 432 -5.99 -12.64 11.58
N LYS A 433 -4.98 -13.24 12.22
CA LYS A 433 -4.60 -14.65 11.99
C LYS A 433 -5.76 -15.60 12.25
N THR A 434 -6.53 -15.38 13.32
CA THR A 434 -7.70 -16.22 13.65
C THR A 434 -8.79 -16.11 12.59
N ASN A 435 -9.10 -14.89 12.14
CA ASN A 435 -10.06 -14.65 11.06
C ASN A 435 -9.62 -15.32 9.75
N LEU A 436 -8.34 -15.16 9.37
CA LEU A 436 -7.79 -15.78 8.17
C LEU A 436 -7.81 -17.30 8.23
N LYS A 437 -7.48 -17.90 9.39
CA LYS A 437 -7.61 -19.36 9.57
C LYS A 437 -9.04 -19.82 9.30
N SER A 438 -10.04 -19.12 9.84
CA SER A 438 -11.45 -19.44 9.62
C SER A 438 -11.85 -19.30 8.15
N GLU A 439 -11.47 -18.21 7.50
CA GLU A 439 -11.76 -17.92 6.09
C GLU A 439 -11.16 -18.99 5.15
N ILE A 440 -9.89 -19.34 5.35
CA ILE A 440 -9.17 -20.35 4.57
C ILE A 440 -9.77 -21.74 4.81
N SER A 441 -10.11 -22.07 6.05
CA SER A 441 -10.73 -23.36 6.36
C SER A 441 -12.11 -23.48 5.73
N GLN A 442 -12.92 -22.41 5.76
CA GLN A 442 -14.24 -22.40 5.14
C GLN A 442 -14.18 -22.52 3.62
N SER A 443 -13.25 -21.83 2.96
CA SER A 443 -13.07 -21.95 1.50
C SER A 443 -12.56 -23.34 1.10
N TYR A 444 -11.66 -23.92 1.90
CA TYR A 444 -11.20 -25.29 1.73
C TYR A 444 -12.35 -26.30 1.82
N GLU A 445 -13.14 -26.26 2.90
CA GLU A 445 -14.29 -27.16 3.08
C GLU A 445 -15.32 -27.00 1.95
N THR A 446 -15.55 -25.76 1.48
CA THR A 446 -16.43 -25.50 0.34
C THR A 446 -15.89 -26.15 -0.94
N MET A 447 -14.59 -26.05 -1.19
CA MET A 447 -13.93 -26.67 -2.33
C MET A 447 -13.98 -28.20 -2.26
N VAL A 448 -13.74 -28.79 -1.08
CA VAL A 448 -13.84 -30.24 -0.86
C VAL A 448 -15.26 -30.73 -1.08
N ALA A 449 -16.27 -30.03 -0.55
CA ALA A 449 -17.66 -30.36 -0.76
C ALA A 449 -18.05 -30.30 -2.25
N ALA A 450 -17.65 -29.24 -2.96
CA ALA A 450 -17.86 -29.11 -4.39
C ALA A 450 -17.14 -30.21 -5.19
N GLY A 451 -15.95 -30.63 -4.75
CA GLY A 451 -15.21 -31.75 -5.33
C GLY A 451 -15.96 -33.08 -5.21
N LYS A 452 -16.51 -33.39 -4.03
CA LYS A 452 -17.35 -34.58 -3.84
C LYS A 452 -18.62 -34.56 -4.72
N MET A 453 -19.22 -33.38 -4.90
CA MET A 453 -20.35 -33.21 -5.83
C MET A 453 -19.94 -33.47 -7.28
N LEU A 454 -18.74 -33.02 -7.68
CA LEU A 454 -18.19 -33.26 -9.02
C LEU A 454 -17.96 -34.75 -9.27
N GLU A 455 -17.31 -35.46 -8.34
CA GLU A 455 -17.10 -36.91 -8.41
C GLU A 455 -18.44 -37.67 -8.54
N SER A 456 -19.44 -37.27 -7.74
CA SER A 456 -20.77 -37.90 -7.74
C SER A 456 -21.59 -37.59 -9.00
N SER A 457 -21.18 -36.62 -9.82
CA SER A 457 -21.93 -36.18 -11.00
C SER A 457 -21.66 -36.99 -12.28
N GLY A 458 -20.65 -37.86 -12.26
CA GLY A 458 -20.08 -38.50 -13.45
C GLY A 458 -21.08 -39.27 -14.34
N GLU A 459 -22.05 -39.97 -13.73
CA GLU A 459 -23.02 -40.80 -14.45
C GLU A 459 -24.39 -40.15 -14.64
N LEU A 460 -24.64 -38.96 -14.07
CA LEU A 460 -25.96 -38.35 -14.07
C LEU A 460 -26.49 -38.09 -15.48
N ILE A 461 -25.64 -37.58 -16.37
CA ILE A 461 -26.01 -37.31 -17.77
C ILE A 461 -26.35 -38.61 -18.50
N ASN A 462 -25.49 -39.63 -18.39
CA ASN A 462 -25.70 -40.92 -19.06
C ASN A 462 -27.04 -41.57 -18.64
N ASN A 463 -27.36 -41.51 -17.35
CA ASN A 463 -28.62 -42.03 -16.83
C ASN A 463 -29.83 -41.24 -17.36
N ALA A 464 -29.74 -39.91 -17.43
CA ALA A 464 -30.81 -39.06 -17.96
C ALA A 464 -31.00 -39.24 -19.49
N GLU A 465 -29.92 -39.43 -20.24
CA GLU A 465 -29.97 -39.75 -21.68
C GLU A 465 -30.68 -41.08 -21.92
N GLU A 466 -30.42 -42.08 -21.10
CA GLU A 466 -31.08 -43.38 -21.17
C GLU A 466 -32.58 -43.29 -20.86
N VAL A 467 -32.98 -42.49 -19.87
CA VAL A 467 -34.39 -42.20 -19.58
C VAL A 467 -35.08 -41.55 -20.78
N VAL A 468 -34.44 -40.56 -21.42
CA VAL A 468 -34.94 -39.94 -22.64
C VAL A 468 -35.07 -40.94 -23.78
N ARG A 469 -34.08 -41.82 -23.96
CA ARG A 469 -34.11 -42.87 -24.99
C ARG A 469 -35.31 -43.80 -24.79
N ILE A 470 -35.53 -44.26 -23.56
CA ILE A 470 -36.67 -45.13 -23.20
C ILE A 470 -38.00 -44.40 -23.43
N ALA A 471 -38.14 -43.16 -22.95
CA ALA A 471 -39.35 -42.36 -23.13
C ALA A 471 -39.68 -42.13 -24.61
N ARG A 472 -38.66 -41.85 -25.42
CA ARG A 472 -38.80 -41.69 -26.87
C ARG A 472 -39.28 -42.98 -27.53
N LEU A 473 -38.66 -44.12 -27.21
CA LEU A 473 -39.08 -45.42 -27.75
C LEU A 473 -40.51 -45.76 -27.34
N LYS A 474 -40.92 -45.48 -26.10
CA LYS A 474 -42.31 -45.68 -25.66
C LYS A 474 -43.30 -44.81 -26.41
N TYR A 475 -42.97 -43.54 -26.67
CA TYR A 475 -43.81 -42.63 -27.44
C TYR A 475 -43.94 -43.07 -28.91
N GLU A 476 -42.80 -43.44 -29.51
CA GLU A 476 -42.72 -43.97 -30.89
C GLU A 476 -43.38 -45.35 -31.03
N GLN A 477 -43.38 -46.22 -30.01
CA GLN A 477 -44.06 -47.53 -30.06
C GLN A 477 -45.53 -47.46 -29.65
N GLY A 478 -45.92 -46.44 -28.88
CA GLY A 478 -47.33 -46.02 -28.74
C GLY A 478 -47.93 -45.51 -30.06
N PHE A 479 -47.12 -45.44 -31.13
CA PHE A 479 -47.53 -45.25 -32.51
C PHE A 479 -48.06 -46.58 -33.09
N GLY A 480 -49.30 -46.89 -32.72
CA GLY A 480 -50.09 -47.96 -33.34
C GLY A 480 -51.54 -47.71 -32.99
N ALA A 481 -52.32 -47.19 -33.95
CA ALA A 481 -53.77 -46.99 -33.88
C ALA A 481 -54.42 -48.12 -33.08
N GLU A 482 -55.07 -47.80 -31.95
CA GLU A 482 -55.62 -48.76 -30.98
C GLU A 482 -54.94 -50.13 -31.10
N ASN A 483 -53.67 -50.26 -30.71
CA ASN A 483 -52.94 -51.51 -30.94
C ASN A 483 -53.72 -52.65 -30.24
N ALA A 484 -54.54 -53.36 -31.03
CA ALA A 484 -55.47 -54.37 -30.53
C ALA A 484 -54.69 -55.46 -29.79
N LEU A 485 -53.41 -55.61 -30.13
CA LEU A 485 -52.44 -56.44 -29.45
C LEU A 485 -52.05 -55.91 -28.06
N LEU A 486 -51.75 -54.61 -27.89
CA LEU A 486 -51.48 -54.03 -26.56
C LEU A 486 -52.74 -54.06 -25.66
N LYS A 487 -53.91 -53.85 -26.27
CA LYS A 487 -55.22 -53.97 -25.62
C LYS A 487 -55.52 -55.43 -25.24
N GLN A 488 -55.17 -56.41 -26.10
CA GLN A 488 -55.25 -57.85 -25.81
C GLN A 488 -54.27 -58.32 -24.74
N LEU A 489 -53.08 -57.71 -24.67
CA LEU A 489 -52.02 -58.09 -23.73
C LEU A 489 -52.09 -57.32 -22.40
N ASN A 490 -53.12 -56.47 -22.17
CA ASN A 490 -53.23 -55.57 -21.01
C ASN A 490 -52.00 -54.66 -20.82
N LEU A 491 -51.35 -54.25 -21.90
CA LEU A 491 -50.16 -53.39 -21.90
C LEU A 491 -50.47 -51.95 -22.32
N GLN A 492 -51.71 -51.49 -22.15
CA GLN A 492 -52.10 -50.10 -22.47
C GLN A 492 -51.33 -49.06 -21.65
N GLU A 493 -50.92 -49.40 -20.42
CA GLU A 493 -50.05 -48.56 -19.59
C GLU A 493 -48.59 -48.49 -20.11
N SER A 494 -48.26 -49.25 -21.17
CA SER A 494 -46.92 -49.31 -21.76
C SER A 494 -46.71 -48.33 -22.93
N SER A 495 -47.79 -47.75 -23.50
CA SER A 495 -47.68 -46.74 -24.56
C SER A 495 -47.34 -45.37 -23.97
N GLY A 496 -46.17 -44.83 -24.31
CA GLY A 496 -45.71 -43.54 -23.76
C GLY A 496 -46.49 -42.35 -24.32
N THR A 497 -46.66 -41.31 -23.51
CA THR A 497 -47.35 -40.06 -23.88
C THR A 497 -46.37 -38.97 -24.30
N MET A 498 -46.85 -37.95 -25.04
CA MET A 498 -46.01 -36.79 -25.40
C MET A 498 -45.53 -36.05 -24.15
N ALA A 499 -46.39 -36.00 -23.12
CA ALA A 499 -46.06 -35.42 -21.83
C ALA A 499 -44.88 -36.14 -21.14
N GLU A 500 -44.83 -37.47 -21.17
CA GLU A 500 -43.70 -38.25 -20.62
C GLU A 500 -42.39 -37.98 -21.35
N LEU A 501 -42.43 -37.87 -22.69
CA LEU A 501 -41.25 -37.56 -23.49
C LEU A 501 -40.74 -36.14 -23.22
N ILE A 502 -41.65 -35.15 -23.14
CA ILE A 502 -41.31 -33.78 -22.76
C ILE A 502 -40.68 -33.75 -21.35
N ALA A 503 -41.30 -34.42 -20.37
CA ALA A 503 -40.80 -34.48 -19.01
C ALA A 503 -39.39 -35.12 -18.93
N ALA A 504 -39.14 -36.19 -19.68
CA ALA A 504 -37.82 -36.81 -19.75
C ALA A 504 -36.77 -35.86 -20.36
N GLN A 505 -37.12 -35.11 -21.41
CA GLN A 505 -36.24 -34.14 -22.06
C GLN A 505 -35.94 -32.94 -21.16
N GLU A 506 -36.95 -32.42 -20.47
CA GLU A 506 -36.77 -31.37 -19.45
C GLU A 506 -35.83 -31.86 -18.36
N LYS A 507 -35.99 -33.12 -17.91
CA LYS A 507 -35.11 -33.68 -16.89
C LYS A 507 -33.67 -33.83 -17.38
N LEU A 508 -33.45 -34.26 -18.63
CA LEU A 508 -32.12 -34.30 -19.22
C LEU A 508 -31.48 -32.90 -19.29
N ALA A 509 -32.23 -31.90 -19.77
CA ALA A 509 -31.74 -30.52 -19.84
C ALA A 509 -31.42 -29.95 -18.44
N GLU A 510 -32.20 -30.28 -17.42
CA GLU A 510 -31.94 -29.93 -16.02
C GLU A 510 -30.66 -30.59 -15.52
N VAL A 511 -30.48 -31.89 -15.76
CA VAL A 511 -29.28 -32.64 -15.33
C VAL A 511 -28.03 -32.14 -16.05
N GLU A 512 -28.08 -31.90 -17.36
CA GLU A 512 -26.96 -31.33 -18.13
C GLU A 512 -26.54 -29.96 -17.55
N ALA A 513 -27.52 -29.10 -17.23
CA ALA A 513 -27.27 -27.80 -16.61
C ALA A 513 -26.71 -27.94 -15.18
N GLN A 514 -27.22 -28.89 -14.40
CA GLN A 514 -26.75 -29.17 -13.04
C GLN A 514 -25.30 -29.65 -13.05
N VAL A 515 -24.91 -30.57 -13.94
CA VAL A 515 -23.52 -31.03 -14.06
C VAL A 515 -22.60 -29.89 -14.51
N ALA A 516 -23.05 -29.04 -15.45
CA ALA A 516 -22.30 -27.84 -15.82
C ALA A 516 -22.11 -26.89 -14.62
N GLN A 517 -23.14 -26.69 -13.81
CA GLN A 517 -23.10 -25.87 -12.60
C GLN A 517 -22.17 -26.46 -11.53
N ILE A 518 -22.15 -27.79 -11.36
CA ILE A 518 -21.24 -28.46 -10.42
C ILE A 518 -19.78 -28.23 -10.83
N ARG A 519 -19.44 -28.42 -12.12
CA ARG A 519 -18.08 -28.16 -12.64
C ARG A 519 -17.65 -26.71 -12.44
N TYR A 520 -18.55 -25.78 -12.74
CA TYR A 520 -18.33 -24.36 -12.50
C TYR A 520 -18.13 -24.06 -11.00
N SER A 521 -19.00 -24.60 -10.14
CA SER A 521 -18.94 -24.38 -8.69
C SER A 521 -17.64 -24.90 -8.08
N TYR A 522 -17.17 -26.07 -8.50
CA TYR A 522 -15.87 -26.60 -8.08
C TYR A 522 -14.71 -25.70 -8.53
N THR A 523 -14.71 -25.28 -9.80
CA THR A 523 -13.70 -24.37 -10.35
C THR A 523 -13.66 -23.05 -9.55
N MET A 524 -14.82 -22.47 -9.26
CA MET A 524 -14.94 -21.24 -8.47
C MET A 524 -14.51 -21.42 -7.02
N ALA A 525 -14.90 -22.53 -6.38
CA ALA A 525 -14.50 -22.82 -5.01
C ALA A 525 -12.98 -22.98 -4.89
N ARG A 526 -12.34 -23.60 -5.88
CA ARG A 526 -10.88 -23.72 -5.95
C ARG A 526 -10.19 -22.38 -6.16
N ILE A 527 -10.68 -21.54 -7.07
CA ILE A 527 -10.17 -20.16 -7.24
C ILE A 527 -10.31 -19.41 -5.91
N LYS A 528 -11.48 -19.44 -5.27
CA LYS A 528 -11.68 -18.78 -3.98
C LYS A 528 -10.70 -19.28 -2.91
N TYR A 529 -10.51 -20.59 -2.78
CA TYR A 529 -9.56 -21.16 -1.82
C TYR A 529 -8.12 -20.66 -2.04
N LYS A 530 -7.67 -20.60 -3.30
CA LYS A 530 -6.34 -20.07 -3.64
C LYS A 530 -6.19 -18.58 -3.29
N ASN A 531 -7.26 -17.79 -3.48
CA ASN A 531 -7.29 -16.37 -3.13
C ASN A 531 -7.13 -16.20 -1.62
N ASP A 532 -7.97 -16.89 -0.87
CA ASP A 532 -8.07 -16.74 0.57
C ASP A 532 -6.75 -17.21 1.22
N SER A 533 -6.12 -18.25 0.64
CA SER A 533 -4.80 -18.77 1.03
C SER A 533 -3.61 -17.90 0.58
N GLY A 534 -3.83 -16.80 -0.15
CA GLY A 534 -2.76 -15.93 -0.65
C GLY A 534 -1.76 -16.65 -1.56
N ILE A 535 -2.19 -17.72 -2.25
CA ILE A 535 -1.35 -18.46 -3.19
C ILE A 535 -1.30 -17.65 -4.49
N LEU A 536 -0.12 -17.13 -4.81
CA LEU A 536 0.11 -16.37 -6.04
C LEU A 536 -0.01 -17.32 -7.24
N ILE A 537 -0.96 -17.05 -8.12
CA ILE A 537 -1.25 -17.87 -9.31
C ILE A 537 -0.25 -17.58 -10.44
N ASN A 538 0.36 -16.39 -10.43
CA ASN A 538 1.46 -16.03 -11.32
C ASN A 538 2.77 -16.01 -10.54
N LYS A 539 3.62 -17.02 -10.75
CA LYS A 539 5.03 -17.00 -10.37
C LYS A 539 5.91 -16.91 -11.61
#